data_AF-A0A954BGB1-F1
#
_entry.id   AF-A0A954BGB1-F1
#
_cell.length_a   1.000
_cell.length_b   1.000
_cell.length_c   1.000
_cell.angle_alpha   90.00
_cell.angle_beta   90.00
_cell.angle_gamma   90.00
#
_symmetry.space_group_name_H-M   'P 1'
#
loop_
_entity.id
_entity.type
_entity.pdbx_description
1 polymer ?
#
loop_
_entity_poly.entity_id
_entity_poly.type
_entity_poly.pdbx_seq_one_letter_code
_entity_poly.pdbx_strand_id
1 'polypeptide(L)'
;MHKPLDPTAIDPHRPWIRDQRDDPHAMNWLQVMFNPFGASPKLHFSRAWTLMFLGRVLLFIVPIFAVFVVSLAGANLSGAWKPVKFLILPIPALLVPFFIFTVATELTSWVAHARRFHEANKSGLRAIVVLIPLFLGIAGFSGGVVMGMGKYQAMNAKQATAAAPAAETPVSDTAAAPAAEASGDEAATAADAEKKPARKGGGQHGKNGPPPSERQTAIGTGTGFAIGLWAISSFFVMLWSLFYVARMPNGGVGRFKTGSDVAQGEEELRPSYAMS
;
A
#
# COMPACT_ATOMS: atom_id res chain seq x y z
N MET A 1 15.55 -13.86 41.17
CA MET A 1 14.33 -13.48 41.91
C MET A 1 13.12 -13.93 41.11
N HIS A 2 12.51 -15.07 41.46
CA HIS A 2 11.25 -15.47 40.83
C HIS A 2 10.11 -14.66 41.46
N LYS A 3 9.42 -13.88 40.63
CA LYS A 3 8.19 -13.18 41.05
C LYS A 3 7.18 -14.27 41.45
N PRO A 4 6.53 -14.19 42.62
CA PRO A 4 5.52 -15.18 43.00
C PRO A 4 4.44 -15.22 41.91
N LEU A 5 4.09 -16.44 41.48
CA LEU A 5 3.06 -16.66 40.47
C LEU A 5 1.73 -16.14 41.03
N ASP A 6 1.10 -15.19 40.33
CA ASP A 6 -0.23 -14.71 40.69
C ASP A 6 -1.22 -15.88 40.53
N PRO A 7 -1.88 -16.36 41.60
CA PRO A 7 -2.76 -17.52 41.54
C PRO A 7 -4.01 -17.28 40.67
N THR A 8 -4.24 -16.03 40.25
CA THR A 8 -5.33 -15.65 39.33
C THR A 8 -4.89 -15.52 37.88
N ALA A 9 -3.59 -15.69 37.58
CA ALA A 9 -3.07 -15.65 36.22
C ALA A 9 -3.38 -16.94 35.47
N ILE A 10 -3.96 -16.80 34.28
CA ILE A 10 -4.21 -17.94 33.38
C ILE A 10 -2.91 -18.40 32.72
N ASP A 11 -2.04 -17.45 32.37
CA ASP A 11 -0.71 -17.72 31.81
C ASP A 11 0.36 -17.27 32.83
N PRO A 12 1.13 -18.21 33.42
CA PRO A 12 2.23 -17.91 34.35
C PRO A 12 3.27 -16.91 33.81
N HIS A 13 3.50 -16.91 32.49
CA HIS A 13 4.43 -16.00 31.83
C HIS A 13 3.80 -14.63 31.50
N ARG A 14 2.47 -14.53 31.55
CA ARG A 14 1.71 -13.31 31.24
C ARG A 14 0.66 -13.07 32.33
N PRO A 15 1.09 -12.64 33.54
CA PRO A 15 0.21 -12.53 34.70
C PRO A 15 -0.90 -11.46 34.56
N TRP A 16 -0.84 -10.63 33.51
CA TRP A 16 -1.92 -9.70 33.16
C TRP A 16 -3.09 -10.37 32.44
N ILE A 17 -2.95 -11.62 31.97
CA ILE A 17 -4.04 -12.41 31.39
C ILE A 17 -4.80 -13.09 32.54
N ARG A 18 -5.96 -12.52 32.87
CA ARG A 18 -6.80 -12.95 33.99
C ARG A 18 -8.11 -13.60 33.57
N ASP A 19 -8.52 -13.39 32.31
CA ASP A 19 -9.70 -14.03 31.75
C ASP A 19 -9.29 -15.28 30.96
N GLN A 20 -9.91 -16.42 31.27
CA GLN A 20 -9.67 -17.69 30.60
C GLN A 20 -10.00 -17.61 29.10
N ARG A 21 -10.94 -16.76 28.70
CA ARG A 21 -11.30 -16.57 27.28
C ARG A 21 -10.18 -15.91 26.50
N ASP A 22 -9.39 -15.06 27.17
CA ASP A 22 -8.23 -14.38 26.60
C ASP A 22 -6.98 -15.30 26.56
N ASP A 23 -7.07 -16.56 27.01
CA ASP A 23 -5.96 -17.52 26.96
C ASP A 23 -5.45 -17.70 25.52
N PRO A 24 -4.18 -17.38 25.24
CA PRO A 24 -3.60 -17.56 23.92
C PRO A 24 -3.49 -19.02 23.48
N HIS A 25 -3.41 -19.98 24.41
CA HIS A 25 -3.30 -21.41 24.10
C HIS A 25 -4.65 -22.00 23.68
N ALA A 26 -5.76 -21.42 24.12
CA ALA A 26 -7.12 -21.84 23.75
C ALA A 26 -7.63 -21.23 22.42
N MET A 27 -6.82 -20.40 21.75
CA MET A 27 -7.24 -19.71 20.53
C MET A 27 -7.35 -20.65 19.33
N ASN A 28 -8.58 -20.86 18.83
CA ASN A 28 -8.82 -21.60 17.58
C ASN A 28 -8.71 -20.65 16.37
N TRP A 29 -7.59 -20.72 15.65
CA TRP A 29 -7.31 -19.87 14.48
C TRP A 29 -8.34 -19.98 13.37
N LEU A 30 -8.81 -21.19 13.05
CA LEU A 30 -9.78 -21.38 11.98
C LEU A 30 -11.11 -20.70 12.32
N GLN A 31 -11.56 -20.81 13.57
CA GLN A 31 -12.76 -20.12 14.04
C GLN A 31 -12.59 -18.61 14.01
N VAL A 32 -11.47 -18.09 14.50
CA VAL A 32 -11.22 -16.64 14.55
C VAL A 32 -11.13 -16.03 13.14
N MET A 33 -10.56 -16.76 12.18
CA MET A 33 -10.28 -16.23 10.84
C MET A 33 -11.41 -16.48 9.83
N PHE A 34 -12.22 -17.54 10.00
CA PHE A 34 -13.18 -17.96 8.97
C PHE A 34 -14.64 -18.07 9.44
N ASN A 35 -14.94 -17.95 10.74
CA ASN A 35 -16.32 -17.95 11.22
C ASN A 35 -16.77 -16.53 11.66
N PRO A 36 -17.54 -15.80 10.85
CA PRO A 36 -17.97 -14.43 11.17
C PRO A 36 -19.04 -14.35 12.26
N PHE A 37 -19.72 -15.46 12.58
CA PHE A 37 -20.85 -15.48 13.51
C PHE A 37 -20.43 -15.72 14.96
N GLY A 38 -19.15 -16.03 15.21
CA GLY A 38 -18.66 -16.19 16.59
C GLY A 38 -18.30 -14.87 17.26
N ALA A 39 -17.69 -14.98 18.43
CA ALA A 39 -17.16 -13.87 19.21
C ALA A 39 -15.66 -14.07 19.48
N SER A 40 -14.91 -12.99 19.58
CA SER A 40 -13.47 -13.04 19.84
C SER A 40 -13.04 -12.01 20.89
N PRO A 41 -12.40 -12.46 21.99
CA PRO A 41 -11.90 -11.58 23.02
C PRO A 41 -10.69 -10.80 22.52
N LYS A 42 -10.31 -9.77 23.29
CA LYS A 42 -9.34 -8.75 22.87
C LYS A 42 -8.00 -9.35 22.46
N LEU A 43 -7.48 -10.34 23.19
CA LEU A 43 -6.18 -10.94 22.88
C LEU A 43 -6.24 -11.78 21.60
N HIS A 44 -7.31 -12.54 21.37
CA HIS A 44 -7.47 -13.32 20.15
C HIS A 44 -7.58 -12.42 18.91
N PHE A 45 -8.37 -11.36 19.00
CA PHE A 45 -8.47 -10.34 17.94
C PHE A 45 -7.11 -9.71 17.66
N SER A 46 -6.42 -9.24 18.70
CA SER A 46 -5.13 -8.54 18.54
C SER A 46 -4.06 -9.44 17.93
N ARG A 47 -4.03 -10.73 18.29
CA ARG A 47 -3.12 -11.72 17.70
C ARG A 47 -3.42 -11.96 16.23
N ALA A 48 -4.69 -12.20 15.88
CA ALA A 48 -5.11 -12.39 14.49
C ALA A 48 -4.77 -11.17 13.64
N TRP A 49 -5.15 -9.98 14.12
CA TRP A 49 -4.87 -8.72 13.45
C TRP A 49 -3.37 -8.48 13.26
N THR A 50 -2.56 -8.72 14.29
CA THR A 50 -1.10 -8.56 14.21
C THR A 50 -0.49 -9.52 13.20
N LEU A 51 -0.94 -10.78 13.15
CA LEU A 51 -0.48 -11.75 12.16
C LEU A 51 -0.78 -11.28 10.73
N MET A 52 -1.99 -10.79 10.48
CA MET A 52 -2.38 -10.27 9.17
C MET A 52 -1.57 -9.02 8.79
N PHE A 53 -1.43 -8.07 9.71
CA PHE A 53 -0.68 -6.84 9.47
C PHE A 53 0.80 -7.11 9.24
N LEU A 54 1.44 -7.84 10.16
CA LEU A 54 2.88 -8.14 10.07
C LEU A 54 3.19 -9.04 8.87
N GLY A 55 2.31 -9.99 8.55
CA GLY A 55 2.42 -10.81 7.36
C GLY A 55 2.45 -9.97 6.08
N ARG A 56 1.58 -8.96 5.95
CA ARG A 56 1.60 -8.02 4.82
C ARG A 56 2.89 -7.21 4.77
N VAL A 57 3.31 -6.67 5.91
CA VAL A 57 4.55 -5.88 6.01
C VAL A 57 5.76 -6.72 5.58
N LEU A 58 5.89 -7.95 6.07
CA LEU A 58 7.00 -8.84 5.73
C LEU A 58 6.97 -9.23 4.25
N LEU A 59 5.80 -9.62 3.72
CA LEU A 59 5.65 -10.00 2.31
C LEU A 59 5.86 -8.84 1.35
N PHE A 60 5.76 -7.59 1.81
CA PHE A 60 6.08 -6.42 1.01
C PHE A 60 7.55 -6.02 1.14
N ILE A 61 8.04 -5.80 2.37
CA ILE A 61 9.36 -5.24 2.62
C ILE A 61 10.46 -6.24 2.29
N VAL A 62 10.36 -7.50 2.74
CA VAL A 62 11.44 -8.47 2.60
C VAL A 62 11.79 -8.73 1.12
N PRO A 63 10.82 -8.99 0.21
CA PRO A 63 11.15 -9.20 -1.19
C PRO A 63 11.73 -7.95 -1.87
N ILE A 64 11.21 -6.76 -1.57
CA ILE A 64 11.73 -5.50 -2.12
C ILE A 64 13.16 -5.25 -1.64
N PHE A 65 13.40 -5.42 -0.35
CA PHE A 65 14.72 -5.23 0.25
C PHE A 65 15.73 -6.24 -0.27
N ALA A 66 15.33 -7.51 -0.44
CA ALA A 66 16.17 -8.53 -1.05
C ALA A 66 16.57 -8.16 -2.48
N VAL A 67 15.60 -7.75 -3.32
CA VAL A 67 15.89 -7.30 -4.68
C VAL A 67 16.82 -6.08 -4.68
N PHE A 68 16.61 -5.13 -3.76
CA PHE A 68 17.48 -3.96 -3.60
C PHE A 68 18.93 -4.36 -3.30
N VAL A 69 19.16 -5.20 -2.28
CA VAL A 69 20.51 -5.65 -1.88
C VAL A 69 21.21 -6.42 -2.99
N VAL A 70 20.52 -7.35 -3.65
CA VAL A 70 21.12 -8.15 -4.74
C VAL A 70 21.35 -7.30 -6.00
N SER A 71 20.50 -6.29 -6.25
CA SER A 71 20.72 -5.33 -7.33
C SER A 71 21.95 -4.44 -7.08
N LEU A 72 22.18 -4.03 -5.82
CA LEU A 72 23.41 -3.33 -5.42
C LEU A 72 24.67 -4.20 -5.60
N ALA A 73 24.53 -5.52 -5.46
CA ALA A 73 25.59 -6.49 -5.73
C ALA A 73 25.82 -6.76 -7.24
N GLY A 74 25.09 -6.07 -8.13
CA GLY A 74 25.27 -6.16 -9.58
C GLY A 74 24.41 -7.20 -10.30
N ALA A 75 23.49 -7.89 -9.59
CA ALA A 75 22.60 -8.85 -10.24
C ALA A 75 21.47 -8.15 -11.01
N ASN A 76 21.17 -8.63 -12.22
CA ASN A 76 20.03 -8.15 -12.99
C ASN A 76 18.74 -8.88 -12.59
N LEU A 77 17.99 -8.29 -11.67
CA LEU A 77 16.68 -8.78 -11.22
C LEU A 77 15.50 -8.08 -11.91
N SER A 78 15.69 -7.51 -13.10
CA SER A 78 14.61 -6.89 -13.89
C SER A 78 13.43 -7.84 -14.13
N GLY A 79 13.69 -9.15 -14.19
CA GLY A 79 12.67 -10.20 -14.26
C GLY A 79 11.69 -10.19 -13.09
N ALA A 80 12.12 -9.88 -11.87
CA ALA A 80 11.27 -9.85 -10.68
C ALA A 80 10.23 -8.72 -10.74
N TRP A 81 10.54 -7.64 -11.46
CA TRP A 81 9.65 -6.50 -11.70
C TRP A 81 8.77 -6.67 -12.93
N LYS A 82 8.98 -7.72 -13.73
CA LYS A 82 8.11 -7.98 -14.88
C LYS A 82 6.69 -8.27 -14.38
N PRO A 83 5.68 -7.57 -14.91
CA PRO A 83 4.31 -7.81 -14.52
C PRO A 83 3.87 -9.19 -14.99
N VAL A 84 3.27 -9.95 -14.09
CA VAL A 84 2.54 -11.19 -14.39
C VAL A 84 1.05 -10.85 -14.42
N LYS A 85 0.32 -11.47 -15.34
CA LYS A 85 -1.14 -11.34 -15.38
C LYS A 85 -1.73 -12.16 -14.23
N PHE A 86 -2.10 -11.50 -13.14
CA PHE A 86 -2.87 -12.10 -12.07
C PHE A 86 -4.32 -11.64 -12.21
N LEU A 87 -5.19 -12.55 -12.67
CA LEU A 87 -6.54 -12.21 -13.12
C LEU A 87 -6.49 -11.11 -14.20
N ILE A 88 -6.91 -9.89 -13.86
CA ILE A 88 -6.99 -8.74 -14.76
C ILE A 88 -5.86 -7.72 -14.47
N LEU A 89 -5.21 -7.82 -13.31
CA LEU A 89 -4.23 -6.86 -12.82
C LEU A 89 -2.81 -7.32 -13.18
N PRO A 90 -1.98 -6.46 -13.81
CA PRO A 90 -0.57 -6.70 -13.94
C PRO A 90 0.10 -6.42 -12.59
N ILE A 91 0.55 -7.48 -11.95
CA ILE A 91 1.22 -7.42 -10.65
C ILE A 91 2.69 -7.78 -10.89
N PRO A 92 3.67 -7.00 -10.40
CA PRO A 92 5.07 -7.41 -10.44
C PRO A 92 5.22 -8.83 -9.88
N ALA A 93 5.92 -9.71 -10.58
CA ALA A 93 6.08 -11.12 -10.18
C ALA A 93 6.47 -11.26 -8.69
N LEU A 94 7.39 -10.38 -8.25
CA LEU A 94 7.86 -10.29 -6.87
C LEU A 94 6.75 -10.09 -5.83
N LEU A 95 5.68 -9.36 -6.17
CA LEU A 95 4.62 -8.95 -5.25
C LEU A 95 3.39 -9.87 -5.29
N VAL A 96 3.38 -10.90 -6.14
CA VAL A 96 2.24 -11.83 -6.23
C VAL A 96 1.89 -12.45 -4.86
N PRO A 97 2.84 -12.94 -4.03
CA PRO A 97 2.52 -13.47 -2.70
C PRO A 97 1.88 -12.41 -1.79
N PHE A 98 2.39 -11.18 -1.82
CA PHE A 98 1.82 -10.05 -1.07
C PHE A 98 0.38 -9.77 -1.48
N PHE A 99 0.08 -9.76 -2.78
CA PHE A 99 -1.28 -9.50 -3.27
C PHE A 99 -2.25 -10.61 -2.88
N ILE A 100 -1.89 -11.88 -3.07
CA ILE A 100 -2.71 -13.02 -2.66
C ILE A 100 -2.99 -12.96 -1.16
N PHE A 101 -1.95 -12.75 -0.36
CA PHE A 101 -2.08 -12.63 1.08
C PHE A 101 -2.93 -11.44 1.49
N THR A 102 -2.80 -10.29 0.82
CA THR A 102 -3.60 -9.09 1.08
C THR A 102 -5.08 -9.38 0.86
N VAL A 103 -5.46 -9.96 -0.29
CA VAL A 103 -6.87 -10.31 -0.58
C VAL A 103 -7.42 -11.30 0.45
N ALA A 104 -6.68 -12.36 0.78
CA ALA A 104 -7.09 -13.32 1.80
C ALA A 104 -7.24 -12.69 3.19
N THR A 105 -6.35 -11.76 3.53
CA THR A 105 -6.36 -11.08 4.83
C THR A 105 -7.38 -9.95 4.91
N GLU A 106 -7.85 -9.36 3.81
CA GLU A 106 -8.98 -8.43 3.84
C GLU A 106 -10.25 -9.15 4.32
N LEU A 107 -10.53 -10.33 3.76
CA LEU A 107 -11.69 -11.13 4.14
C LEU A 107 -11.60 -11.60 5.59
N THR A 108 -10.46 -12.18 5.97
CA THR A 108 -10.29 -12.69 7.34
C THR A 108 -10.18 -11.55 8.38
N SER A 109 -9.71 -10.36 7.97
CA SER A 109 -9.78 -9.15 8.80
C SER A 109 -11.23 -8.73 9.04
N TRP A 110 -12.09 -8.76 8.01
CA TRP A 110 -13.53 -8.55 8.21
C TRP A 110 -14.15 -9.54 9.20
N VAL A 111 -13.83 -10.83 9.07
CA VAL A 111 -14.28 -11.86 10.02
C VAL A 111 -13.83 -11.53 11.44
N ALA A 112 -12.55 -11.25 11.65
CA ALA A 112 -11.99 -10.93 12.97
C ALA A 112 -12.65 -9.68 13.59
N HIS A 113 -12.92 -8.65 12.78
CA HIS A 113 -13.62 -7.44 13.23
C HIS A 113 -15.08 -7.70 13.57
N ALA A 114 -15.81 -8.49 12.77
CA ALA A 114 -17.20 -8.85 13.04
C ALA A 114 -17.32 -9.60 14.37
N ARG A 115 -16.46 -10.59 14.60
CA ARG A 115 -16.39 -11.33 15.86
C ARG A 115 -16.05 -10.43 17.05
N ARG A 116 -15.17 -9.44 16.85
CA ARG A 116 -14.80 -8.49 17.91
C ARG A 116 -15.95 -7.54 18.25
N PHE A 117 -16.76 -7.13 17.27
CA PHE A 117 -17.97 -6.37 17.53
C PHE A 117 -19.02 -7.20 18.27
N HIS A 118 -19.22 -8.46 17.89
CA HIS A 118 -20.12 -9.36 18.60
C HIS A 118 -19.72 -9.56 20.06
N GLU A 119 -18.42 -9.77 20.32
CA GLU A 119 -17.89 -9.87 21.70
C GLU A 119 -18.19 -8.61 22.51
N ALA A 120 -18.19 -7.44 21.89
CA ALA A 120 -18.49 -6.17 22.55
C ALA A 120 -20.00 -5.83 22.59
N ASN A 121 -20.89 -6.79 22.29
CA ASN A 121 -22.35 -6.59 22.16
C ASN A 121 -22.73 -5.44 21.20
N LYS A 122 -21.96 -5.28 20.12
CA LYS A 122 -22.18 -4.29 19.06
C LYS A 122 -22.53 -4.99 17.76
N SER A 123 -23.22 -4.27 16.87
CA SER A 123 -23.56 -4.78 15.54
C SER A 123 -22.31 -5.12 14.72
N GLY A 124 -22.22 -6.38 14.26
CA GLY A 124 -21.15 -6.86 13.38
C GLY A 124 -21.09 -6.14 12.02
N LEU A 125 -22.17 -5.49 11.59
CA LEU A 125 -22.20 -4.70 10.35
C LEU A 125 -21.16 -3.58 10.34
N ARG A 126 -20.77 -3.07 11.52
CA ARG A 126 -19.71 -2.06 11.65
C ARG A 126 -18.34 -2.55 11.17
N ALA A 127 -18.14 -3.87 11.07
CA ALA A 127 -16.94 -4.45 10.50
C ALA A 127 -16.74 -4.12 9.02
N ILE A 128 -17.78 -3.70 8.29
CA ILE A 128 -17.67 -3.35 6.87
C ILE A 128 -16.68 -2.20 6.61
N VAL A 129 -16.41 -1.36 7.62
CA VAL A 129 -15.40 -0.29 7.57
C VAL A 129 -14.03 -0.83 7.17
N VAL A 130 -13.69 -2.06 7.58
CA VAL A 130 -12.39 -2.64 7.25
C VAL A 130 -12.24 -2.96 5.76
N LEU A 131 -13.35 -3.06 5.02
CA LEU A 131 -13.36 -3.32 3.58
C LEU A 131 -13.24 -2.05 2.73
N ILE A 132 -13.28 -0.86 3.34
CA ILE A 132 -13.13 0.42 2.64
C ILE A 132 -11.87 0.46 1.76
N PRO A 133 -10.68 0.02 2.22
CA PRO A 133 -9.48 0.07 1.40
C PRO A 133 -9.57 -0.81 0.16
N LEU A 134 -10.21 -1.99 0.29
CA LEU A 134 -10.46 -2.87 -0.84
C LEU A 134 -11.37 -2.19 -1.88
N PHE A 135 -12.50 -1.61 -1.44
CA PHE A 135 -13.42 -0.93 -2.34
C PHE A 135 -12.81 0.30 -3.00
N LEU A 136 -12.05 1.11 -2.25
CA LEU A 136 -11.34 2.27 -2.80
C LEU A 136 -10.20 1.87 -3.73
N GLY A 137 -9.51 0.76 -3.47
CA GLY A 137 -8.53 0.20 -4.39
C GLY A 137 -9.16 -0.21 -5.72
N ILE A 138 -10.31 -0.89 -5.69
CA ILE A 138 -11.05 -1.29 -6.91
C ILE A 138 -11.57 -0.06 -7.66
N ALA A 139 -12.25 0.86 -6.96
CA ALA A 139 -12.76 2.10 -7.55
C ALA A 139 -11.63 2.95 -8.13
N GLY A 140 -10.51 3.03 -7.41
CA GLY A 140 -9.30 3.72 -7.85
C GLY A 140 -8.71 3.09 -9.10
N PHE A 141 -8.65 1.77 -9.17
CA PHE A 141 -8.18 1.09 -10.37
C PHE A 141 -9.04 1.43 -11.58
N SER A 142 -10.37 1.26 -11.46
CA SER A 142 -11.31 1.52 -12.55
C SER A 142 -11.26 2.99 -13.00
N GLY A 143 -11.29 3.93 -12.06
CA GLY A 143 -11.19 5.36 -12.37
C GLY A 143 -9.84 5.73 -12.99
N GLY A 144 -8.75 5.16 -12.50
CA GLY A 144 -7.40 5.40 -13.04
C GLY A 144 -7.20 4.80 -14.43
N VAL A 145 -7.83 3.68 -14.77
CA VAL A 145 -7.85 3.13 -16.14
C VAL A 145 -8.49 4.11 -17.10
N VAL A 146 -9.68 4.63 -16.78
CA VAL A 146 -10.38 5.63 -17.60
C VAL A 146 -9.53 6.90 -17.77
N MET A 147 -8.94 7.40 -16.69
CA MET A 147 -8.04 8.55 -16.75
C MET A 147 -6.79 8.28 -17.60
N GLY A 148 -6.22 7.07 -17.53
CA GLY A 148 -5.03 6.70 -18.29
C GLY A 148 -5.31 6.56 -19.79
N MET A 149 -6.49 6.06 -20.18
CA MET A 149 -6.94 6.07 -21.58
C MET A 149 -7.04 7.51 -22.12
N GLY A 150 -7.66 8.42 -21.35
CA GLY A 150 -7.75 9.84 -21.71
C GLY A 150 -6.37 10.51 -21.83
N LYS A 151 -5.43 10.20 -20.92
CA LYS A 151 -4.03 10.67 -21.02
C LYS A 151 -3.35 10.18 -22.29
N TYR A 152 -3.55 8.92 -22.68
CA TYR A 152 -2.98 8.37 -23.90
C TYR A 152 -3.52 9.08 -25.15
N GLN A 153 -4.84 9.28 -25.23
CA GLN A 153 -5.47 10.03 -26.32
C GLN A 153 -4.93 11.47 -26.41
N ALA A 154 -4.80 12.17 -25.28
CA ALA A 154 -4.24 13.51 -25.23
C ALA A 154 -2.76 13.57 -25.63
N MET A 155 -1.96 12.55 -25.29
CA MET A 155 -0.56 12.45 -25.74
C MET A 155 -0.46 12.24 -27.24
N ASN A 156 -1.30 11.37 -27.81
CA ASN A 156 -1.35 11.13 -29.25
C ASN A 156 -1.83 12.36 -30.02
N ALA A 157 -2.84 13.08 -29.51
CA ALA A 157 -3.31 14.32 -30.11
C ALA A 157 -2.21 15.40 -30.11
N LYS A 158 -1.46 15.55 -29.00
CA LYS A 158 -0.31 16.46 -28.91
C LYS A 158 0.81 16.10 -29.88
N GLN A 159 1.08 14.80 -30.06
CA GLN A 159 2.08 14.32 -31.03
C GLN A 159 1.61 14.55 -32.46
N ALA A 160 0.32 14.37 -32.77
CA ALA A 160 -0.25 14.67 -34.08
C ALA A 160 -0.16 16.17 -34.41
N THR A 161 -0.42 17.06 -33.45
CA THR A 161 -0.25 18.51 -33.62
C THR A 161 1.21 18.95 -33.71
N ALA A 162 2.14 18.24 -33.05
CA ALA A 162 3.57 18.52 -33.13
C ALA A 162 4.24 17.95 -34.39
N ALA A 163 3.63 16.93 -35.00
CA ALA A 163 4.06 16.32 -36.26
C ALA A 163 3.42 16.97 -37.50
N ALA A 164 2.47 17.91 -37.32
CA ALA A 164 1.97 18.76 -38.39
C ALA A 164 3.08 19.77 -38.77
N PRO A 165 3.77 19.60 -39.91
CA PRO A 165 4.88 20.48 -40.27
C PRO A 165 4.35 21.83 -40.74
N ALA A 166 5.25 22.80 -40.71
CA ALA A 166 5.23 24.03 -41.51
C ALA A 166 5.08 23.74 -43.01
N ALA A 167 3.89 23.33 -43.42
CA ALA A 167 3.46 23.15 -44.79
C ALA A 167 2.41 24.22 -45.09
N GLU A 168 2.84 25.48 -45.13
CA GLU A 168 2.14 26.59 -45.78
C GLU A 168 3.11 27.77 -45.94
N THR A 169 4.14 27.59 -46.78
CA THR A 169 4.61 28.70 -47.61
C THR A 169 3.92 28.54 -48.96
N PRO A 170 2.91 29.35 -49.30
CA PRO A 170 2.49 29.46 -50.69
C PRO A 170 3.60 30.20 -51.43
N VAL A 171 4.31 29.47 -52.29
CA VAL A 171 5.14 30.05 -53.33
C VAL A 171 4.20 30.75 -54.30
N SER A 172 4.24 32.09 -54.34
CA SER A 172 3.68 32.87 -55.45
C SER A 172 4.82 33.34 -56.34
N ASP A 173 4.73 32.94 -57.61
CA ASP A 173 5.67 33.21 -58.68
C ASP A 173 5.84 34.69 -59.05
N THR A 174 6.94 34.94 -59.78
CA THR A 174 7.29 36.08 -60.66
C THR A 174 7.82 37.40 -60.06
N ALA A 175 9.13 37.69 -60.21
CA ALA A 175 9.72 38.43 -61.34
C ALA A 175 11.10 39.07 -61.04
N ALA A 176 12.00 38.98 -62.04
CA ALA A 176 13.12 39.87 -62.38
C ALA A 176 14.40 39.95 -61.48
N ALA A 177 15.51 39.49 -62.07
CA ALA A 177 16.90 39.90 -61.77
C ALA A 177 17.22 41.25 -62.48
N PRO A 178 18.30 42.03 -62.16
CA PRO A 178 19.69 41.56 -62.35
C PRO A 178 20.79 42.07 -61.39
N ALA A 179 21.88 41.27 -61.33
CA ALA A 179 23.33 41.57 -61.31
C ALA A 179 24.00 42.66 -60.43
N ALA A 180 25.04 42.24 -59.67
CA ALA A 180 26.41 42.80 -59.56
C ALA A 180 27.20 42.02 -58.46
N GLU A 181 28.25 41.26 -58.79
CA GLU A 181 29.70 41.58 -58.60
C GLU A 181 30.13 41.85 -57.14
N ALA A 182 31.24 41.38 -56.56
CA ALA A 182 32.41 40.60 -56.96
C ALA A 182 33.24 40.27 -55.70
N SER A 183 34.20 39.33 -55.83
CA SER A 183 35.46 39.16 -55.04
C SER A 183 35.36 38.93 -53.53
N GLY A 184 36.15 38.10 -52.86
CA GLY A 184 37.47 37.55 -53.18
C GLY A 184 38.33 37.64 -51.91
N ASP A 185 38.76 36.46 -51.46
CA ASP A 185 40.00 36.18 -50.74
C ASP A 185 40.30 36.53 -49.27
N GLU A 186 41.07 35.58 -48.74
CA GLU A 186 42.12 35.65 -47.72
C GLU A 186 41.87 35.34 -46.23
N ALA A 187 42.72 34.41 -45.79
CA ALA A 187 42.88 33.81 -44.49
C ALA A 187 44.00 34.49 -43.70
N ALA A 188 43.95 34.38 -42.37
CA ALA A 188 45.02 34.42 -41.34
C ALA A 188 44.46 35.10 -40.07
N THR A 189 44.75 34.77 -38.81
CA THR A 189 45.52 33.72 -38.11
C THR A 189 45.23 33.93 -36.61
N ALA A 190 45.29 32.84 -35.83
CA ALA A 190 45.73 32.76 -34.43
C ALA A 190 45.01 33.58 -33.32
N ALA A 191 44.42 32.89 -32.34
CA ALA A 191 45.09 32.55 -31.07
C ALA A 191 44.09 32.23 -29.94
N ASP A 192 44.49 31.25 -29.13
CA ASP A 192 43.88 30.64 -27.95
C ASP A 192 43.00 31.50 -27.03
N ALA A 193 41.84 30.93 -26.68
CA ALA A 193 41.20 31.14 -25.38
C ALA A 193 40.71 29.79 -24.82
N GLU A 194 41.53 29.27 -23.91
CA GLU A 194 41.26 28.39 -22.77
C GLU A 194 40.17 27.29 -22.82
N LYS A 195 40.67 26.06 -22.61
CA LYS A 195 39.94 24.87 -22.14
C LYS A 195 38.99 25.17 -20.97
N LYS A 196 37.72 24.76 -21.10
CA LYS A 196 36.95 24.17 -19.99
C LYS A 196 36.28 22.85 -20.41
N PRO A 197 36.40 21.78 -19.60
CA PRO A 197 35.96 20.44 -19.94
C PRO A 197 34.48 20.22 -19.65
N ALA A 198 33.89 19.29 -20.42
CA ALA A 198 32.78 18.40 -20.06
C ALA A 198 31.75 18.92 -19.05
N ARG A 199 30.63 19.47 -19.55
CA ARG A 199 29.36 19.37 -18.83
C ARG A 199 28.72 18.02 -19.15
N LYS A 200 29.20 16.99 -18.45
CA LYS A 200 28.45 15.75 -18.17
C LYS A 200 27.17 16.17 -17.42
N GLY A 201 26.14 16.53 -18.17
CA GLY A 201 24.78 16.61 -17.65
C GLY A 201 24.26 15.20 -17.47
N GLY A 202 24.22 14.74 -16.22
CA GLY A 202 23.69 13.44 -15.85
C GLY A 202 22.22 13.30 -16.26
N GLY A 203 21.99 12.60 -17.36
CA GLY A 203 20.70 12.03 -17.75
C GLY A 203 20.88 10.53 -17.87
N GLN A 204 20.77 9.84 -16.74
CA GLN A 204 20.88 8.38 -16.69
C GLN A 204 19.72 7.76 -17.48
N HIS A 205 20.09 7.05 -18.54
CA HIS A 205 19.32 6.04 -19.28
C HIS A 205 18.16 6.55 -20.17
N GLY A 206 18.50 6.73 -21.45
CA GLY A 206 17.53 6.73 -22.54
C GLY A 206 16.70 5.45 -22.53
N LYS A 207 15.39 5.60 -22.28
CA LYS A 207 14.39 4.58 -22.59
C LYS A 207 14.18 4.59 -24.10
N ASN A 208 15.05 3.92 -24.84
CA ASN A 208 14.81 3.52 -26.23
C ASN A 208 13.82 2.34 -26.27
N GLY A 209 12.62 2.56 -25.75
CA GLY A 209 11.49 1.64 -25.89
C GLY A 209 10.44 2.27 -26.81
N PRO A 210 9.66 1.46 -27.54
CA PRO A 210 8.49 1.97 -28.23
C PRO A 210 7.59 2.73 -27.25
N PRO A 211 6.88 3.79 -27.69
CA PRO A 211 5.97 4.53 -26.83
C PRO A 211 4.97 3.57 -26.16
N PRO A 212 4.65 3.77 -24.88
CA PRO A 212 3.78 2.85 -24.15
C PRO A 212 2.43 2.75 -24.84
N SER A 213 1.93 1.52 -25.03
CA SER A 213 0.60 1.28 -25.59
C SER A 213 -0.50 1.94 -24.75
N GLU A 214 -1.68 2.17 -25.33
CA GLU A 214 -2.86 2.67 -24.61
C GLU A 214 -3.13 1.85 -23.35
N ARG A 215 -3.18 0.53 -23.52
CA ARG A 215 -3.41 -0.43 -22.44
C ARG A 215 -2.37 -0.29 -21.32
N GLN A 216 -1.09 -0.11 -21.66
CA GLN A 216 -0.04 0.01 -20.67
C GLN A 216 -0.15 1.32 -19.88
N THR A 217 -0.50 2.42 -20.56
CA THR A 217 -0.75 3.72 -19.93
C THR A 217 -1.99 3.69 -19.03
N ALA A 218 -3.07 3.09 -19.52
CA ALA A 218 -4.33 2.91 -18.80
C ALA A 218 -4.12 2.11 -17.52
N ILE A 219 -3.52 0.92 -17.64
CA ILE A 219 -3.32 0.06 -16.47
C ILE A 219 -2.28 0.64 -15.51
N GLY A 220 -1.19 1.25 -16.00
CA GLY A 220 -0.21 1.89 -15.13
C GLY A 220 -0.82 3.02 -14.29
N THR A 221 -1.68 3.83 -14.91
CA THR A 221 -2.43 4.90 -14.21
C THR A 221 -3.43 4.31 -13.22
N GLY A 222 -4.19 3.29 -13.64
CA GLY A 222 -5.10 2.52 -12.79
C GLY A 222 -4.43 1.97 -11.54
N THR A 223 -3.36 1.21 -11.70
CA THR A 223 -2.61 0.61 -10.60
C THR A 223 -2.03 1.66 -9.67
N GLY A 224 -1.45 2.74 -10.19
CA GLY A 224 -0.90 3.82 -9.37
C GLY A 224 -1.96 4.50 -8.50
N PHE A 225 -3.13 4.80 -9.07
CA PHE A 225 -4.23 5.42 -8.35
C PHE A 225 -4.85 4.45 -7.32
N ALA A 226 -5.02 3.18 -7.70
CA ALA A 226 -5.49 2.12 -6.80
C ALA A 226 -4.59 1.96 -5.57
N ILE A 227 -3.27 1.87 -5.76
CA ILE A 227 -2.30 1.71 -4.67
C ILE A 227 -2.34 2.93 -3.75
N GLY A 228 -2.40 4.15 -4.30
CA GLY A 228 -2.49 5.38 -3.52
C GLY A 228 -3.73 5.42 -2.63
N LEU A 229 -4.91 5.18 -3.21
CA LEU A 229 -6.17 5.17 -2.47
C LEU A 229 -6.22 4.04 -1.43
N TRP A 230 -5.79 2.84 -1.81
CA TRP A 230 -5.72 1.69 -0.91
C TRP A 230 -4.78 1.97 0.27
N ALA A 231 -3.58 2.51 0.04
CA ALA A 231 -2.61 2.76 1.09
C ALA A 231 -3.09 3.83 2.09
N ILE A 232 -3.62 4.95 1.58
CA ILE A 232 -4.12 6.05 2.41
C ILE A 232 -5.30 5.57 3.27
N SER A 233 -6.28 4.90 2.65
CA SER A 233 -7.43 4.40 3.38
C SER A 233 -7.07 3.27 4.36
N SER A 234 -6.14 2.38 3.99
CA SER A 234 -5.62 1.33 4.89
C SER A 234 -4.98 1.92 6.15
N PHE A 235 -4.28 3.06 6.03
CA PHE A 235 -3.71 3.75 7.17
C PHE A 235 -4.79 4.20 8.16
N PHE A 236 -5.85 4.86 7.70
CA PHE A 236 -6.94 5.30 8.57
C PHE A 236 -7.72 4.12 9.18
N VAL A 237 -7.96 3.06 8.41
CA VAL A 237 -8.59 1.84 8.92
C VAL A 237 -7.71 1.17 9.97
N MET A 238 -6.40 1.12 9.78
CA MET A 238 -5.44 0.62 10.78
C MET A 238 -5.53 1.44 12.08
N LEU A 239 -5.55 2.77 12.00
CA LEU A 239 -5.72 3.63 13.18
C LEU A 239 -7.06 3.37 13.87
N TRP A 240 -8.14 3.22 13.11
CA TRP A 240 -9.45 2.87 13.65
C TRP A 240 -9.45 1.50 14.35
N SER A 241 -8.83 0.48 13.74
CA SER A 241 -8.68 -0.84 14.36
C SER A 241 -7.92 -0.77 15.69
N LEU A 242 -6.85 0.02 15.77
CA LEU A 242 -6.03 0.15 16.97
C LEU A 242 -6.69 1.02 18.06
N PHE A 243 -7.22 2.18 17.69
CA PHE A 243 -7.78 3.16 18.65
C PHE A 243 -9.19 2.84 19.10
N TYR A 244 -9.98 2.19 18.25
CA TYR A 244 -11.37 1.87 18.59
C TYR A 244 -11.56 0.37 18.81
N VAL A 245 -11.33 -0.47 17.80
CA VAL A 245 -11.75 -1.89 17.82
C VAL A 245 -10.97 -2.70 18.86
N ALA A 246 -9.64 -2.55 18.89
CA ALA A 246 -8.77 -3.23 19.85
C ALA A 246 -8.99 -2.77 21.29
N ARG A 247 -9.58 -1.60 21.50
CA ARG A 247 -9.84 -1.02 22.83
C ARG A 247 -11.26 -1.27 23.34
N MET A 248 -12.13 -1.89 22.55
CA MET A 248 -13.47 -2.24 23.01
C MET A 248 -13.42 -3.17 24.23
N PRO A 249 -14.37 -3.08 25.16
CA PRO A 249 -14.53 -4.03 26.26
C PRO A 249 -14.92 -5.44 25.78
N ASN A 250 -14.73 -6.47 26.61
CA ASN A 250 -15.14 -7.86 26.32
C ASN A 250 -16.65 -8.10 26.63
N GLY A 251 -17.50 -7.12 26.33
CA GLY A 251 -18.96 -7.23 26.45
C GLY A 251 -19.50 -7.47 27.86
N GLY A 252 -18.69 -7.23 28.90
CA GLY A 252 -19.07 -7.52 30.31
C GLY A 252 -19.12 -9.01 30.67
N VAL A 253 -18.67 -9.89 29.77
CA VAL A 253 -18.54 -11.32 30.03
C VAL A 253 -17.14 -11.54 30.60
N GLY A 254 -16.96 -12.47 31.56
CA GLY A 254 -15.67 -12.75 32.22
C GLY A 254 -15.59 -12.29 33.68
N ARG A 255 -14.81 -13.00 34.51
CA ARG A 255 -14.72 -12.77 35.97
C ARG A 255 -13.96 -11.48 36.35
N PHE A 256 -13.26 -10.89 35.38
CA PHE A 256 -12.46 -9.69 35.56
C PHE A 256 -12.84 -8.64 34.50
N LYS A 257 -13.29 -7.47 34.97
CA LYS A 257 -13.48 -6.28 34.14
C LYS A 257 -12.11 -5.76 33.72
N THR A 258 -11.77 -5.83 32.44
CA THR A 258 -10.47 -5.33 31.96
C THR A 258 -10.59 -3.86 31.60
N GLY A 259 -10.00 -2.96 32.41
CA GLY A 259 -9.56 -1.58 32.11
C GLY A 259 -10.49 -0.56 31.44
N SER A 260 -11.25 -0.94 30.41
CA SER A 260 -12.34 -0.17 29.79
C SER A 260 -13.74 -0.63 30.22
N ASP A 261 -13.83 -1.79 30.89
CA ASP A 261 -15.05 -2.28 31.57
C ASP A 261 -15.25 -1.66 32.96
N VAL A 262 -14.20 -1.05 33.52
CA VAL A 262 -14.26 -0.32 34.79
C VAL A 262 -14.77 1.07 34.47
N ALA A 263 -16.05 1.35 34.73
CA ALA A 263 -16.52 2.72 34.78
C ALA A 263 -15.61 3.47 35.76
N GLN A 264 -15.05 4.62 35.36
CA GLN A 264 -14.25 5.47 36.24
C GLN A 264 -15.09 5.79 37.49
N GLY A 265 -14.85 5.07 38.58
CA GLY A 265 -15.69 5.07 39.78
C GLY A 265 -15.94 3.70 40.43
N GLU A 266 -15.68 2.57 39.76
CA GLU A 266 -15.85 1.22 40.35
C GLU A 266 -14.55 0.62 40.95
N GLU A 267 -13.49 1.42 41.09
CA GLU A 267 -12.28 0.97 41.83
C GLU A 267 -12.49 0.97 43.36
N GLU A 268 -13.60 1.50 43.86
CA GLU A 268 -13.97 1.36 45.25
C GLU A 268 -14.76 0.07 45.49
N LEU A 269 -14.22 -0.74 46.42
CA LEU A 269 -14.84 -1.88 47.11
C LEU A 269 -14.59 -3.27 46.51
N ARG A 270 -13.40 -3.81 46.82
CA ARG A 270 -13.36 -5.12 47.48
C ARG A 270 -13.00 -4.95 48.95
N PRO A 271 -13.98 -5.02 49.88
CA PRO A 271 -13.69 -5.25 51.29
C PRO A 271 -13.37 -6.73 51.46
N SER A 272 -12.17 -7.15 51.05
CA SER A 272 -11.67 -8.51 51.34
C SER A 272 -10.43 -8.49 52.22
N TYR A 273 -10.20 -7.39 52.95
CA TYR A 273 -9.27 -7.29 54.08
C TYR A 273 -9.94 -6.67 55.32
N ALA A 274 -11.25 -6.89 55.47
CA ALA A 274 -11.94 -6.68 56.73
C ALA A 274 -12.64 -8.00 57.08
N MET A 275 -12.12 -8.68 58.12
CA MET A 275 -12.64 -9.90 58.75
C MET A 275 -12.33 -11.24 58.05
N SER A 276 -11.15 -11.81 58.34
CA SER A 276 -10.97 -12.90 59.32
C SER A 276 -9.50 -13.27 59.42
#